data_AF-A0A522K854-F1
#
_entry.id   AF-A0A522K854-F1
#
_cell.length_a   1.000
_cell.length_b   1.000
_cell.length_c   1.000
_cell.angle_alpha   90.00
_cell.angle_beta   90.00
_cell.angle_gamma   90.00
#
_symmetry.space_group_name_H-M   'P 1'
#
loop_
_entity.id
_entity.type
_entity.pdbx_description
1 polymer ?
#
loop_
_entity_poly.entity_id
_entity_poly.type
_entity_poly.pdbx_seq_one_letter_code
_entity_poly.pdbx_strand_id
1 'polypeptide(L)'
;MHGYYENETQFRGKDYTGDRVGLSKERNTFQLALDKKLSDHWKFHATLRGTYDGVYRLNDKEYGDKAGGPIVLQNTASPVFAGIPGNPFPNLSQAFVPHGGGINQAEATALGLPPTNAFGINSTNPNAANYNPNQGMQVLGQRWHSTTGGGVEFGVPVRPCNVDSRGCANFGGYGNLSRHDLEFPEFNNRFDFLREIYASGNIPLSSTQSVFVKVGRQQVIWGRTDLFRVLDVINPVDYSRNNIYDELEDARIPMFITTVEYRMGASSWFQESNLQLVWNMEKFRPDNLGQCGTPNAILDAGCFFRGMKNLWDNGGTVSNFASVPPGTPGMYAATDFGPHQIGIRNVNMPAWTLKNSPIGLKFEGVSAGGTLGFSLNALTYRSQLPSLHSINGAATNAFTGQPGNTGSPIPGIPVRSLIAFDMVFPRINLIGGSLDYQWEWAKSAVRFEGAYTTGEEFSNTLRPSLYSRNSVFRSVLGVDRLTFIPGISGRQATLISAQLFFQHIFDYQRGQSPLGSTGIPDWKNDLTFTLLIKPTYMNGRLSPQLLFAHDWKANAGTISPSVNWLVNNHLSL
;
A
#
# COMPACT_ATOMS: atom_id res chain seq x y z
N MET A 1 20.63 -26.96 9.08
CA MET A 1 20.43 -25.62 9.65
C MET A 1 21.29 -24.66 8.86
N HIS A 2 20.73 -23.57 8.37
CA HIS A 2 21.44 -22.51 7.67
C HIS A 2 20.85 -21.16 8.13
N GLY A 3 21.62 -20.09 8.03
CA GLY A 3 21.17 -18.79 8.49
C GLY A 3 22.10 -17.69 8.00
N TYR A 4 21.65 -16.45 8.13
CA TYR A 4 22.43 -15.28 7.77
C TYR A 4 22.21 -14.16 8.77
N TYR A 5 23.18 -13.27 8.78
CA TYR A 5 23.08 -11.94 9.35
C TYR A 5 23.22 -10.93 8.23
N GLU A 6 22.35 -9.94 8.22
CA GLU A 6 22.33 -8.86 7.25
C GLU A 6 22.24 -7.53 7.97
N ASN A 7 23.02 -6.55 7.52
CA ASN A 7 22.81 -5.14 7.86
C ASN A 7 22.40 -4.39 6.59
N GLU A 8 21.28 -3.69 6.68
CA GLU A 8 20.79 -2.80 5.64
C GLU A 8 20.77 -1.37 6.19
N THR A 9 21.69 -0.54 5.70
CA THR A 9 21.77 0.87 6.07
C THR A 9 21.44 1.73 4.86
N GLN A 10 20.49 2.65 5.01
CA GLN A 10 20.06 3.53 3.92
C GLN A 10 20.19 5.00 4.31
N PHE A 11 20.51 5.82 3.32
CA PHE A 11 20.59 7.27 3.45
C PHE A 11 19.70 7.94 2.40
N ARG A 12 18.85 8.86 2.86
CA ARG A 12 18.00 9.66 1.99
C ARG A 12 18.53 11.10 1.92
N GLY A 13 18.61 11.61 0.71
CA GLY A 13 19.05 12.97 0.40
C GLY A 13 18.04 14.04 0.82
N LYS A 14 18.02 15.14 0.07
CA LYS A 14 17.00 16.18 0.27
C LYS A 14 15.66 15.70 -0.25
N ASP A 15 14.60 16.00 0.49
CA ASP A 15 13.22 15.84 0.01
C ASP A 15 12.62 17.21 -0.35
N TYR A 16 11.31 17.26 -0.64
CA TYR A 16 10.65 18.48 -1.09
C TYR A 16 10.59 19.58 -0.02
N THR A 17 10.79 19.25 1.27
CA THR A 17 10.90 20.26 2.33
C THR A 17 12.18 21.10 2.23
N GLY A 18 13.15 20.65 1.41
CA GLY A 18 14.48 21.24 1.29
C GLY A 18 15.48 20.72 2.33
N ASP A 19 14.99 20.05 3.36
CA ASP A 19 15.79 19.42 4.40
C ASP A 19 16.38 18.10 3.93
N ARG A 20 17.54 17.77 4.48
CA ARG A 20 18.19 16.47 4.24
C ARG A 20 17.68 15.48 5.27
N VAL A 21 16.99 14.44 4.81
CA VAL A 21 16.40 13.40 5.65
C VAL A 21 17.46 12.63 6.43
N GLY A 22 18.60 12.32 5.80
CA GLY A 22 19.72 11.66 6.46
C GLY A 22 19.55 10.15 6.54
N LEU A 23 19.90 9.55 7.69
CA LEU A 23 19.77 8.11 7.91
C LEU A 23 18.29 7.71 7.84
N SER A 24 17.91 6.92 6.84
CA SER A 24 16.53 6.47 6.61
C SER A 24 16.33 5.01 6.96
N LYS A 25 17.38 4.26 7.24
CA LYS A 25 17.29 2.89 7.76
C LYS A 25 18.60 2.48 8.40
N GLU A 26 18.54 1.73 9.50
CA GLU A 26 19.67 1.03 10.09
C GLU A 26 19.17 -0.32 10.61
N ARG A 27 19.02 -1.28 9.71
CA ARG A 27 18.31 -2.52 9.97
C ARG A 27 19.27 -3.68 10.07
N ASN A 28 19.22 -4.41 11.18
CA ASN A 28 19.99 -5.62 11.41
C ASN A 28 19.03 -6.81 11.45
N THR A 29 19.15 -7.72 10.50
CA THR A 29 18.32 -8.92 10.38
C THR A 29 19.14 -10.15 10.71
N PHE A 30 18.63 -11.00 11.59
CA PHE A 30 19.12 -12.35 11.80
C PHE A 30 18.06 -13.36 11.39
N GLN A 31 18.44 -14.34 10.56
CA GLN A 31 17.54 -15.43 10.17
C GLN A 31 18.21 -16.79 10.34
N LEU A 32 17.42 -17.76 10.82
CA LEU A 32 17.82 -19.15 10.99
C LEU A 32 16.74 -20.07 10.42
N ALA A 33 17.11 -20.94 9.50
CA ALA A 33 16.25 -21.96 8.91
C ALA A 33 16.70 -23.37 9.33
N LEU A 34 15.72 -24.19 9.67
CA LEU A 34 15.88 -25.56 10.14
C LEU A 34 14.99 -26.50 9.32
N ASP A 35 15.60 -27.53 8.77
CA ASP A 35 14.92 -28.63 8.08
C ASP A 35 15.15 -29.91 8.86
N LYS A 36 14.07 -30.66 9.10
CA LYS A 36 14.14 -31.96 9.76
C LYS A 36 13.31 -32.97 8.98
N LYS A 37 13.93 -34.07 8.55
CA LYS A 37 13.22 -35.24 8.04
C LYS A 37 12.48 -35.90 9.21
N LEU A 38 11.15 -36.04 9.12
CA LEU A 38 10.32 -36.70 10.13
C LEU A 38 10.16 -38.20 9.81
N SER A 39 10.00 -38.52 8.53
CA SER A 39 9.98 -39.88 7.99
C SER A 39 10.44 -39.86 6.53
N ASP A 40 10.37 -40.99 5.81
CA ASP A 40 10.69 -41.03 4.38
C ASP A 40 9.78 -40.15 3.52
N HIS A 41 8.56 -39.90 3.98
CA HIS A 41 7.55 -39.14 3.24
C HIS A 41 7.27 -37.75 3.80
N TRP A 42 7.71 -37.45 5.03
CA TRP A 42 7.38 -36.20 5.72
C TRP A 42 8.62 -35.43 6.17
N LYS A 43 8.53 -34.11 6.02
CA LYS A 43 9.55 -33.13 6.40
C LYS A 43 8.90 -32.04 7.24
N PHE A 44 9.67 -31.52 8.19
CA PHE A 44 9.35 -30.34 8.96
C PHE A 44 10.34 -29.23 8.58
N HIS A 45 9.84 -28.02 8.43
CA HIS A 45 10.62 -26.82 8.17
C HIS A 45 10.24 -25.74 9.17
N ALA A 46 11.23 -25.01 9.66
CA ALA A 46 11.02 -23.81 10.45
C ALA A 46 12.05 -22.73 10.08
N THR A 47 11.60 -21.50 9.91
CA THR A 47 12.43 -20.32 9.73
C THR A 47 12.12 -19.32 10.84
N LEU A 48 13.14 -18.94 11.60
CA LEU A 48 13.12 -17.89 12.63
C LEU A 48 13.76 -16.63 12.06
N ARG A 49 13.12 -15.46 12.21
CA ARG A 49 13.67 -14.17 11.79
C ARG A 49 13.48 -13.15 12.91
N GLY A 50 14.50 -12.36 13.19
CA GLY A 50 14.41 -11.21 14.08
C GLY A 50 15.14 -10.01 13.49
N THR A 51 14.52 -8.84 13.57
CA THR A 51 15.08 -7.59 13.05
C THR A 51 15.17 -6.55 14.17
N TYR A 52 16.21 -5.71 14.11
CA TYR A 52 16.30 -4.44 14.85
C TYR A 52 16.56 -3.28 13.89
N ASP A 53 15.68 -2.29 13.86
CA ASP A 53 15.83 -1.06 13.06
C ASP A 53 16.17 0.15 13.96
N GLY A 54 17.46 0.50 14.05
CA GLY A 54 17.95 1.55 14.93
C GLY A 54 17.63 2.98 14.46
N VAL A 55 17.06 3.16 13.26
CA VAL A 55 16.78 4.48 12.69
C VAL A 55 15.87 5.32 13.59
N TYR A 56 14.93 4.69 14.30
CA TYR A 56 13.99 5.37 15.20
C TYR A 56 14.67 6.00 16.43
N ARG A 57 15.91 5.60 16.72
CA ARG A 57 16.74 6.18 17.80
C ARG A 57 17.83 7.10 17.24
N LEU A 58 18.47 6.66 16.16
CA LEU A 58 19.60 7.38 15.57
C LEU A 58 19.15 8.63 14.81
N ASN A 59 17.92 8.64 14.28
CA ASN A 59 17.30 9.77 13.60
C ASN A 59 15.95 10.13 14.26
N ASP A 60 15.98 10.38 15.57
CA ASP A 60 14.79 10.52 16.42
C ASP A 60 13.94 11.78 16.12
N LYS A 61 14.53 12.80 15.51
CA LYS A 61 13.85 14.01 15.02
C LYS A 61 13.10 13.79 13.72
N GLU A 62 13.41 12.72 13.01
CA GLU A 62 12.82 12.41 11.71
C GLU A 62 11.73 11.35 11.83
N TYR A 63 12.01 10.28 12.58
CA TYR A 63 11.14 9.10 12.69
C TYR A 63 10.79 8.69 14.13
N GLY A 64 11.50 9.23 15.12
CA GLY A 64 11.38 8.82 16.52
C GLY A 64 10.48 9.72 17.37
N ASP A 65 10.74 9.70 18.68
CA ASP A 65 9.92 10.39 19.69
C ASP A 65 9.90 11.92 19.54
N LYS A 66 10.88 12.49 18.84
CA LYS A 66 11.01 13.93 18.58
C LYS A 66 10.52 14.33 17.20
N ALA A 67 9.96 13.39 16.43
CA ALA A 67 9.54 13.62 15.06
C ALA A 67 8.44 14.69 14.94
N GLY A 68 8.47 15.41 13.82
CA GLY A 68 7.50 16.44 13.49
C GLY A 68 7.58 17.70 14.35
N GLY A 69 6.81 18.70 13.96
CA GLY A 69 6.85 20.02 14.57
C GLY A 69 5.48 20.72 14.50
N PRO A 70 5.44 22.02 14.81
CA PRO A 70 4.33 22.86 14.40
C PRO A 70 4.28 22.96 12.87
N ILE A 71 3.09 22.99 12.32
CA ILE A 71 2.82 23.18 10.90
C ILE A 71 2.07 24.48 10.65
N VAL A 72 2.13 24.95 9.42
CA VAL A 72 1.24 25.98 8.88
C VAL A 72 0.58 25.46 7.62
N LEU A 73 -0.63 25.91 7.36
CA LEU A 73 -1.49 25.45 6.28
C LEU A 73 -1.88 26.65 5.43
N GLN A 74 -1.85 26.47 4.12
CA GLN A 74 -2.11 27.55 3.18
C GLN A 74 -3.56 28.05 3.27
N ASN A 75 -3.69 29.36 3.10
CA ASN A 75 -4.93 30.10 3.04
C ASN A 75 -4.88 31.04 1.83
N THR A 76 -5.38 30.58 0.69
CA THR A 76 -5.39 31.35 -0.56
C THR A 76 -6.41 32.50 -0.55
N ALA A 77 -7.40 32.47 0.34
CA ALA A 77 -8.35 33.56 0.54
C ALA A 77 -7.78 34.76 1.33
N SER A 78 -6.52 34.72 1.77
CA SER A 78 -5.92 35.79 2.57
C SER A 78 -6.04 37.21 1.99
N PRO A 79 -5.93 37.45 0.67
CA PRO A 79 -6.09 38.79 0.10
C PRO A 79 -7.50 39.36 0.27
N VAL A 80 -8.52 38.48 0.29
CA VAL A 80 -9.92 38.88 0.51
C VAL A 80 -10.07 39.42 1.92
N PHE A 81 -9.59 38.67 2.93
CA PHE A 81 -9.70 39.07 4.32
C PHE A 81 -8.83 40.29 4.66
N ALA A 82 -7.62 40.38 4.10
CA ALA A 82 -6.75 41.54 4.27
C ALA A 82 -7.36 42.83 3.69
N GLY A 83 -8.22 42.72 2.68
CA GLY A 83 -8.91 43.85 2.05
C GLY A 83 -10.13 44.36 2.82
N ILE A 84 -10.56 43.71 3.91
CA ILE A 84 -11.74 44.12 4.70
C ILE A 84 -11.36 45.28 5.64
N PRO A 85 -11.97 46.47 5.51
CA PRO A 85 -11.73 47.58 6.44
C PRO A 85 -12.16 47.19 7.88
N GLY A 86 -11.27 47.39 8.85
CA GLY A 86 -11.53 46.99 10.25
C GLY A 86 -11.53 45.48 10.47
N ASN A 87 -10.84 44.73 9.62
CA ASN A 87 -10.86 43.27 9.49
C ASN A 87 -11.13 42.50 10.81
N PRO A 88 -12.33 41.90 10.97
CA PRO A 88 -12.67 41.09 12.13
C PRO A 88 -12.06 39.68 12.11
N PHE A 89 -11.33 39.32 11.04
CA PHE A 89 -10.70 38.01 10.80
C PHE A 89 -9.17 38.13 10.66
N PRO A 90 -8.44 38.53 11.72
CA PRO A 90 -7.01 38.82 11.61
C PRO A 90 -6.17 37.57 11.27
N ASN A 91 -6.52 36.40 11.79
CA ASN A 91 -5.93 35.10 11.44
C ASN A 91 -6.04 34.78 9.93
N LEU A 92 -7.22 35.02 9.35
CA LEU A 92 -7.50 34.69 7.94
C LEU A 92 -6.91 35.69 6.94
N SER A 93 -6.33 36.80 7.40
CA SER A 93 -5.59 37.74 6.55
C SER A 93 -4.19 37.27 6.17
N GLN A 94 -3.72 36.18 6.78
CA GLN A 94 -2.40 35.61 6.53
C GLN A 94 -2.47 34.55 5.41
N ALA A 95 -1.45 34.50 4.54
CA ALA A 95 -1.37 33.50 3.48
C ALA A 95 -1.21 32.06 4.00
N PHE A 96 -0.84 31.91 5.28
CA PHE A 96 -0.76 30.65 6.00
C PHE A 96 -1.30 30.84 7.40
N VAL A 97 -2.00 29.82 7.91
CA VAL A 97 -2.48 29.77 9.29
C VAL A 97 -1.86 28.59 10.03
N PRO A 98 -1.58 28.69 11.34
CA PRO A 98 -1.21 27.52 12.12
C PRO A 98 -2.38 26.53 12.18
N HIS A 99 -2.09 25.26 12.50
CA HIS A 99 -3.16 24.31 12.86
C HIS A 99 -3.94 24.84 14.07
N GLY A 100 -5.26 24.98 13.90
CA GLY A 100 -6.21 25.65 14.80
C GLY A 100 -6.40 27.14 14.53
N GLY A 101 -5.92 27.66 13.39
CA GLY A 101 -6.06 29.05 12.99
C GLY A 101 -6.95 29.28 11.76
N GLY A 102 -7.61 28.24 11.24
CA GLY A 102 -8.56 28.35 10.14
C GLY A 102 -9.93 28.87 10.60
N ILE A 103 -10.89 28.90 9.67
CA ILE A 103 -12.28 29.30 9.96
C ILE A 103 -12.85 28.42 11.08
N ASN A 104 -13.17 29.04 12.22
CA ASN A 104 -13.87 28.43 13.34
C ASN A 104 -15.38 28.75 13.34
N GLN A 105 -16.13 28.27 14.34
CA GLN A 105 -17.58 28.47 14.44
C GLN A 105 -18.01 29.94 14.37
N ALA A 106 -17.36 30.80 15.17
CA ALA A 106 -17.74 32.20 15.29
C ALA A 106 -17.48 32.95 13.99
N GLU A 107 -16.35 32.65 13.35
CA GLU A 107 -15.97 33.23 12.06
C GLU A 107 -16.90 32.74 10.94
N ALA A 108 -17.22 31.44 10.92
CA ALA A 108 -18.22 30.87 10.04
C ALA A 108 -19.59 31.54 10.17
N THR A 109 -20.04 31.82 11.40
CA THR A 109 -21.28 32.54 11.65
C THR A 109 -21.22 33.99 11.15
N ALA A 110 -20.11 34.69 11.37
CA ALA A 110 -19.91 36.03 10.83
C ALA A 110 -19.87 36.06 9.29
N LEU A 111 -19.49 34.95 8.65
CA LEU A 111 -19.52 34.74 7.20
C LEU A 111 -20.89 34.26 6.68
N GLY A 112 -21.91 34.18 7.55
CA GLY A 112 -23.30 33.91 7.16
C GLY A 112 -23.77 32.46 7.35
N LEU A 113 -22.99 31.59 7.99
CA LEU A 113 -23.45 30.27 8.41
C LEU A 113 -24.32 30.35 9.66
N PRO A 114 -25.23 29.38 9.90
CA PRO A 114 -26.05 29.39 11.10
C PRO A 114 -25.18 29.33 12.37
N PRO A 115 -25.63 29.90 13.51
CA PRO A 115 -24.94 29.76 14.80
C PRO A 115 -24.75 28.30 15.24
N THR A 116 -25.54 27.38 14.68
CA THR A 116 -25.46 25.94 14.94
C THR A 116 -24.36 25.22 14.17
N ASN A 117 -23.63 25.89 13.26
CA ASN A 117 -22.50 25.28 12.56
C ASN A 117 -21.49 24.69 13.56
N ALA A 118 -20.73 23.69 13.13
CA ALA A 118 -19.88 22.90 14.01
C ALA A 118 -18.37 23.14 13.80
N PHE A 119 -17.96 24.11 12.98
CA PHE A 119 -16.53 24.36 12.76
C PHE A 119 -15.80 24.70 14.07
N GLY A 120 -14.51 24.36 14.15
CA GLY A 120 -13.64 24.63 15.28
C GLY A 120 -13.00 23.37 15.85
N ILE A 121 -11.80 23.54 16.40
CA ILE A 121 -11.00 22.47 16.99
C ILE A 121 -10.46 22.87 18.36
N ASN A 122 -10.21 21.88 19.22
CA ASN A 122 -9.51 22.11 20.48
C ASN A 122 -7.99 21.98 20.27
N SER A 123 -7.31 23.03 19.82
CA SER A 123 -5.86 23.04 19.64
C SER A 123 -5.09 23.63 20.83
N THR A 124 -5.77 24.24 21.80
CA THR A 124 -5.14 25.08 22.84
C THR A 124 -5.37 24.59 24.27
N ASN A 125 -6.44 23.84 24.56
CA ASN A 125 -6.76 23.39 25.92
C ASN A 125 -6.43 21.90 26.11
N PRO A 126 -5.30 21.54 26.75
CA PRO A 126 -4.89 20.15 26.97
C PRO A 126 -5.83 19.37 27.89
N ASN A 127 -6.67 20.04 28.68
CA ASN A 127 -7.59 19.40 29.62
C ASN A 127 -8.99 19.15 29.02
N ALA A 128 -9.28 19.71 27.85
CA ALA A 128 -10.53 19.44 27.15
C ALA A 128 -10.41 18.20 26.26
N ALA A 129 -11.55 17.56 26.01
CA ALA A 129 -11.60 16.40 25.11
C ALA A 129 -11.07 16.77 23.72
N ASN A 130 -10.59 15.75 23.00
CA ASN A 130 -10.20 15.89 21.59
C ASN A 130 -9.07 16.94 21.38
N TYR A 131 -8.18 17.08 22.36
CA TYR A 131 -7.05 18.01 22.28
C TYR A 131 -6.10 17.64 21.13
N ASN A 132 -5.95 18.57 20.19
CA ASN A 132 -5.15 18.39 18.98
C ASN A 132 -4.21 19.59 18.73
N PRO A 133 -3.10 19.69 19.50
CA PRO A 133 -2.18 20.82 19.40
C PRO A 133 -1.36 20.82 18.13
N ASN A 134 -0.88 22.00 17.72
CA ASN A 134 0.04 22.18 16.61
C ASN A 134 1.48 21.76 16.98
N GLN A 135 1.71 20.48 17.22
CA GLN A 135 3.01 19.91 17.62
C GLN A 135 3.14 18.48 17.09
N GLY A 136 4.36 18.05 16.75
CA GLY A 136 4.62 16.65 16.35
C GLY A 136 3.95 16.26 15.03
N MET A 137 3.60 17.25 14.22
CA MET A 137 2.91 17.08 12.95
C MET A 137 3.84 17.33 11.76
N GLN A 138 3.39 16.84 10.61
CA GLN A 138 3.85 17.21 9.28
C GLN A 138 2.62 17.51 8.42
N VAL A 139 2.74 18.33 7.39
CA VAL A 139 1.66 18.47 6.39
C VAL A 139 1.69 17.21 5.51
N LEU A 140 0.53 16.57 5.29
CA LEU A 140 0.44 15.38 4.45
C LEU A 140 1.05 15.66 3.06
N GLY A 141 1.94 14.78 2.58
CA GLY A 141 2.55 14.92 1.26
C GLY A 141 3.71 15.93 1.14
N GLN A 142 4.02 16.70 2.19
CA GLN A 142 5.03 17.79 2.14
C GLN A 142 6.45 17.36 1.73
N ARG A 143 6.76 16.06 1.83
CA ARG A 143 8.05 15.50 1.43
C ARG A 143 8.13 15.19 -0.06
N TRP A 144 6.98 15.09 -0.72
CA TRP A 144 6.83 14.69 -2.13
C TRP A 144 6.52 15.86 -3.06
N HIS A 145 5.81 16.89 -2.55
CA HIS A 145 5.40 18.04 -3.34
C HIS A 145 5.25 19.31 -2.49
N SER A 146 5.04 20.45 -3.16
CA SER A 146 4.83 21.74 -2.50
C SER A 146 3.50 21.78 -1.78
N THR A 147 3.51 22.39 -0.60
CA THR A 147 2.34 22.71 0.23
C THR A 147 1.80 24.14 -0.01
N THR A 148 2.34 24.83 -1.01
CA THR A 148 1.98 26.21 -1.36
C THR A 148 1.23 26.32 -2.68
N GLY A 149 0.82 25.20 -3.27
CA GLY A 149 0.26 25.12 -4.62
C GLY A 149 -1.24 25.44 -4.75
N GLY A 150 -1.90 25.87 -3.66
CA GLY A 150 -3.35 26.07 -3.62
C GLY A 150 -4.16 24.79 -3.45
N GLY A 151 -3.51 23.68 -3.09
CA GLY A 151 -4.14 22.37 -2.87
C GLY A 151 -4.82 22.23 -1.50
N VAL A 152 -5.54 21.13 -1.32
CA VAL A 152 -6.17 20.75 -0.05
C VAL A 152 -5.27 19.80 0.71
N GLU A 153 -4.85 20.19 1.91
CA GLU A 153 -3.88 19.50 2.75
C GLU A 153 -4.28 19.60 4.22
N PHE A 154 -3.71 18.75 5.07
CA PHE A 154 -3.97 18.76 6.50
C PHE A 154 -2.77 18.20 7.27
N GLY A 155 -2.73 18.50 8.57
CA GLY A 155 -1.70 18.00 9.47
C GLY A 155 -1.88 16.54 9.86
N VAL A 156 -0.78 15.79 9.85
CA VAL A 156 -0.71 14.40 10.32
C VAL A 156 0.33 14.29 11.44
N PRO A 157 -0.02 13.72 12.62
CA PRO A 157 0.95 13.36 13.64
C PRO A 157 1.94 12.31 13.11
N VAL A 158 3.23 12.44 13.39
CA VAL A 158 4.27 11.54 12.85
C VAL A 158 5.05 10.75 13.91
N ARG A 159 4.89 11.05 15.20
CA ARG A 159 5.62 10.33 16.26
C ARG A 159 5.07 8.91 16.44
N PRO A 160 5.85 7.97 17.00
CA PRO A 160 5.35 6.65 17.39
C PRO A 160 4.10 6.73 18.28
N CYS A 161 3.20 5.76 18.19
CA CYS A 161 1.88 5.85 18.81
C CYS A 161 1.89 5.78 20.34
N ASN A 162 2.97 5.30 20.95
CA ASN A 162 3.19 5.39 22.39
C ASN A 162 3.65 6.79 22.87
N VAL A 163 4.01 7.68 21.94
CA VAL A 163 4.42 9.07 22.22
C VAL A 163 3.31 10.04 21.82
N ASP A 164 2.65 9.78 20.69
CA ASP A 164 1.53 10.57 20.19
C ASP A 164 0.43 9.66 19.66
N SER A 165 -0.62 9.48 20.45
CA SER A 165 -1.73 8.57 20.14
C SER A 165 -2.73 9.14 19.12
N ARG A 166 -2.58 10.40 18.70
CA ARG A 166 -3.53 11.06 17.81
C ARG A 166 -3.55 10.39 16.43
N GLY A 167 -4.75 9.98 16.02
CA GLY A 167 -4.99 9.27 14.76
C GLY A 167 -4.45 7.84 14.71
N CYS A 168 -3.86 7.33 15.79
CA CYS A 168 -3.37 5.96 15.83
C CYS A 168 -4.53 4.97 15.87
N ALA A 169 -4.55 4.05 14.92
CA ALA A 169 -5.53 2.97 14.85
C ALA A 169 -4.91 1.75 14.18
N ASN A 170 -5.41 0.57 14.55
CA ASN A 170 -4.96 -0.66 13.92
C ASN A 170 -5.64 -0.85 12.56
N PHE A 171 -4.95 -0.48 11.48
CA PHE A 171 -5.40 -0.65 10.09
C PHE A 171 -5.19 -2.07 9.55
N GLY A 172 -5.08 -3.06 10.44
CA GLY A 172 -4.86 -4.46 10.10
C GLY A 172 -3.43 -4.96 10.30
N GLY A 173 -2.71 -4.40 11.27
CA GLY A 173 -1.34 -4.77 11.63
C GLY A 173 -0.37 -3.60 11.60
N TYR A 174 -0.83 -2.42 11.19
CA TYR A 174 -0.05 -1.18 11.13
C TYR A 174 -0.87 0.03 11.58
N GLY A 175 -0.21 1.18 11.78
CA GLY A 175 -0.84 2.46 12.15
C GLY A 175 -1.12 2.68 13.64
N ASN A 176 -0.86 1.68 14.47
CA ASN A 176 -0.87 1.79 15.93
C ASN A 176 0.34 1.06 16.54
N LEU A 177 1.53 1.45 16.11
CA LEU A 177 2.81 0.86 16.50
C LEU A 177 3.56 1.81 17.43
N SER A 178 4.02 1.27 18.55
CA SER A 178 4.97 1.95 19.42
C SER A 178 6.36 2.00 18.78
N ARG A 179 7.27 2.81 19.32
CA ARG A 179 8.67 2.82 18.86
C ARG A 179 9.28 1.42 18.94
N HIS A 180 8.96 0.64 19.98
CA HIS A 180 9.46 -0.72 20.11
C HIS A 180 8.95 -1.62 18.99
N ASP A 181 7.65 -1.55 18.64
CA ASP A 181 7.10 -2.33 17.53
C ASP A 181 7.70 -1.95 16.18
N LEU A 182 8.08 -0.68 16.01
CA LEU A 182 8.76 -0.18 14.81
C LEU A 182 10.23 -0.66 14.73
N GLU A 183 10.93 -0.69 15.87
CA GLU A 183 12.30 -1.20 15.98
C GLU A 183 12.35 -2.73 15.79
N PHE A 184 11.32 -3.46 16.24
CA PHE A 184 11.28 -4.93 16.30
C PHE A 184 9.99 -5.51 15.67
N PRO A 185 9.78 -5.33 14.35
CA PRO A 185 8.49 -5.59 13.71
C PRO A 185 8.04 -7.06 13.77
N GLU A 186 8.96 -8.03 13.84
CA GLU A 186 8.62 -9.46 13.91
C GLU A 186 8.13 -9.92 15.30
N PHE A 187 8.43 -9.17 16.36
CA PHE A 187 8.13 -9.55 17.75
C PHE A 187 6.76 -9.01 18.19
N ASN A 188 5.72 -9.42 17.48
CA ASN A 188 4.36 -8.94 17.67
C ASN A 188 3.39 -10.04 18.13
N ASN A 189 2.11 -9.70 18.30
CA ASN A 189 1.07 -10.61 18.77
C ASN A 189 0.70 -11.75 17.79
N ARG A 190 1.25 -11.74 16.57
CA ARG A 190 1.14 -12.82 15.59
C ARG A 190 2.40 -13.69 15.49
N PHE A 191 3.39 -13.45 16.36
CA PHE A 191 4.65 -14.20 16.40
C PHE A 191 5.32 -14.27 15.03
N ASP A 192 5.42 -13.12 14.34
CA ASP A 192 6.03 -13.03 13.01
C ASP A 192 7.52 -13.44 13.00
N PHE A 193 8.17 -13.48 14.16
CA PHE A 193 9.51 -14.05 14.30
C PHE A 193 9.57 -15.53 13.93
N LEU A 194 8.45 -16.28 14.06
CA LEU A 194 8.25 -17.58 13.44
C LEU A 194 7.86 -17.36 11.98
N ARG A 195 8.81 -16.94 11.15
CA ARG A 195 8.55 -16.56 9.77
C ARG A 195 7.88 -17.70 9.01
N GLU A 196 8.45 -18.89 9.02
CA GLU A 196 7.82 -20.09 8.45
C GLU A 196 7.85 -21.24 9.45
N ILE A 197 6.78 -22.02 9.50
CA ILE A 197 6.72 -23.24 10.29
C ILE A 197 5.67 -24.17 9.68
N TYR A 198 6.11 -25.24 9.03
CA TYR A 198 5.21 -26.17 8.35
C TYR A 198 5.73 -27.59 8.33
N ALA A 199 4.80 -28.53 8.21
CA ALA A 199 5.08 -29.90 7.82
C ALA A 199 4.63 -30.11 6.38
N SER A 200 5.42 -30.83 5.60
CA SER A 200 5.08 -31.21 4.24
C SER A 200 5.40 -32.66 3.98
N GLY A 201 4.58 -33.33 3.18
CA GLY A 201 4.84 -34.71 2.79
C GLY A 201 4.17 -35.11 1.50
N ASN A 202 4.63 -36.22 0.94
CA ASN A 202 4.09 -36.78 -0.30
C ASN A 202 3.55 -38.20 -0.07
N ILE A 203 2.29 -38.41 -0.44
CA ILE A 203 1.58 -39.68 -0.29
C ILE A 203 1.50 -40.32 -1.68
N PRO A 204 2.28 -41.37 -1.99
CA PRO A 204 2.20 -42.04 -3.28
C PRO A 204 0.85 -42.77 -3.41
N LEU A 205 0.20 -42.60 -4.56
CA LEU A 205 -1.02 -43.33 -4.92
C LEU A 205 -0.74 -44.45 -5.93
N SER A 206 0.21 -44.22 -6.84
CA SER A 206 0.68 -45.19 -7.83
C SER A 206 2.14 -44.87 -8.21
N SER A 207 2.67 -45.52 -9.26
CA SER A 207 4.03 -45.24 -9.77
C SER A 207 4.19 -43.83 -10.34
N THR A 208 3.11 -43.18 -10.76
CA THR A 208 3.13 -41.85 -11.41
C THR A 208 2.26 -40.81 -10.71
N GLN A 209 1.43 -41.22 -9.73
CA GLN A 209 0.49 -40.36 -9.03
C GLN A 209 0.82 -40.22 -7.55
N SER A 210 0.65 -39.01 -7.03
CA SER A 210 0.87 -38.75 -5.61
C SER A 210 0.06 -37.54 -5.11
N VAL A 211 -0.18 -37.49 -3.80
CA VAL A 211 -0.80 -36.35 -3.14
C VAL A 211 0.23 -35.70 -2.24
N PHE A 212 0.63 -34.49 -2.60
CA PHE A 212 1.47 -33.64 -1.76
C PHE A 212 0.60 -32.83 -0.81
N VAL A 213 0.99 -32.78 0.46
CA VAL A 213 0.30 -32.01 1.50
C VAL A 213 1.34 -31.14 2.20
N LYS A 214 1.04 -29.84 2.37
CA LYS A 214 1.85 -28.90 3.16
C LYS A 214 0.94 -28.07 4.06
N VAL A 215 1.14 -28.16 5.36
CA VAL A 215 0.30 -27.51 6.38
C VAL A 215 1.19 -26.73 7.34
N GLY A 216 0.86 -25.46 7.53
CA GLY A 216 1.52 -24.59 8.48
C GLY A 216 1.68 -23.17 7.96
N ARG A 217 2.45 -22.36 8.67
CA ARG A 217 2.77 -20.99 8.27
C ARG A 217 3.80 -21.00 7.16
N GLN A 218 3.43 -20.49 5.99
CA GLN A 218 4.22 -20.60 4.77
C GLN A 218 3.92 -19.46 3.80
N GLN A 219 4.83 -19.27 2.85
CA GLN A 219 4.52 -18.58 1.60
C GLN A 219 4.05 -19.56 0.53
N VAL A 220 3.10 -19.14 -0.29
CA VAL A 220 2.55 -19.90 -1.41
C VAL A 220 2.61 -19.03 -2.67
N ILE A 221 3.42 -19.46 -3.63
CA ILE A 221 3.62 -18.75 -4.90
C ILE A 221 2.60 -19.29 -5.91
N TRP A 222 1.75 -18.42 -6.42
CA TRP A 222 0.71 -18.78 -7.40
C TRP A 222 0.91 -18.19 -8.79
N GLY A 223 1.59 -17.04 -8.87
CA GLY A 223 1.98 -16.41 -10.13
C GLY A 223 3.34 -16.90 -10.63
N ARG A 224 3.66 -16.54 -11.87
CA ARG A 224 4.98 -16.75 -12.49
C ARG A 224 5.77 -15.46 -12.62
N THR A 225 5.12 -14.31 -12.45
CA THR A 225 5.76 -12.99 -12.46
C THR A 225 5.83 -12.42 -11.05
N ASP A 226 7.02 -12.00 -10.64
CA ASP A 226 7.24 -11.47 -9.29
C ASP A 226 6.83 -10.00 -9.19
N LEU A 227 7.41 -9.11 -10.01
CA LEU A 227 7.33 -7.65 -9.77
C LEU A 227 5.90 -7.09 -9.68
N PHE A 228 4.99 -7.52 -10.56
CA PHE A 228 3.57 -7.18 -10.47
C PHE A 228 2.76 -8.44 -10.22
N ARG A 229 2.03 -8.41 -9.11
CA ARG A 229 1.33 -9.56 -8.53
C ARG A 229 -0.04 -9.72 -9.18
N VAL A 230 -0.11 -10.45 -10.30
CA VAL A 230 -1.38 -10.70 -11.02
C VAL A 230 -2.14 -11.87 -10.39
N LEU A 231 -1.52 -13.05 -10.29
CA LEU A 231 -2.06 -14.24 -9.63
C LEU A 231 -1.50 -14.46 -8.23
N ASP A 232 -0.32 -13.90 -7.94
CA ASP A 232 0.36 -14.10 -6.68
C ASP A 232 -0.21 -13.22 -5.55
N VAL A 233 -1.46 -13.47 -5.16
CA VAL A 233 -2.24 -12.61 -4.23
C VAL A 233 -2.60 -13.31 -2.91
N ILE A 234 -2.08 -14.51 -2.64
CA ILE A 234 -2.44 -15.32 -1.45
C ILE A 234 -1.82 -14.75 -0.18
N ASN A 235 -0.52 -14.48 -0.21
CA ASN A 235 0.21 -13.90 0.92
C ASN A 235 0.10 -12.38 0.88
N PRO A 236 -0.20 -11.68 1.98
CA PRO A 236 -0.08 -10.22 2.02
C PRO A 236 1.40 -9.80 1.95
N VAL A 237 1.67 -8.53 1.67
CA VAL A 237 3.01 -7.97 1.53
C VAL A 237 3.25 -6.85 2.55
N ASP A 238 4.47 -6.79 3.06
CA ASP A 238 4.96 -5.71 3.92
C ASP A 238 5.74 -4.66 3.11
N TYR A 239 5.02 -3.66 2.60
CA TYR A 239 5.62 -2.53 1.88
C TYR A 239 6.34 -1.54 2.80
N SER A 240 6.26 -1.71 4.12
CA SER A 240 6.97 -0.86 5.08
C SER A 240 8.43 -1.27 5.28
N ARG A 241 8.83 -2.48 4.88
CA ARG A 241 10.23 -2.92 4.98
C ARG A 241 11.10 -2.15 4.01
N ASN A 242 10.78 -2.28 2.74
CA ASN A 242 11.34 -1.61 1.59
C ASN A 242 10.16 -1.48 0.62
N ASN A 243 10.13 -0.41 -0.17
CA ASN A 243 9.10 -0.25 -1.20
C ASN A 243 9.30 -1.33 -2.30
N ILE A 244 8.91 -1.07 -3.55
CA ILE A 244 9.02 -1.96 -4.73
C ILE A 244 10.40 -2.57 -5.07
N TYR A 245 11.43 -2.36 -4.25
CA TYR A 245 12.81 -2.79 -4.51
C TYR A 245 13.26 -3.99 -3.68
N ASP A 246 12.48 -4.43 -2.68
CA ASP A 246 12.79 -5.65 -1.93
C ASP A 246 12.48 -6.91 -2.75
N GLU A 247 13.19 -7.99 -2.47
CA GLU A 247 12.80 -9.29 -3.01
C GLU A 247 11.45 -9.70 -2.41
N LEU A 248 10.51 -10.13 -3.24
CA LEU A 248 9.17 -10.49 -2.77
C LEU A 248 9.19 -11.65 -1.77
N GLU A 249 10.18 -12.52 -1.83
CA GLU A 249 10.38 -13.60 -0.86
C GLU A 249 10.56 -13.05 0.56
N ASP A 250 11.11 -11.84 0.70
CA ASP A 250 11.30 -11.14 1.97
C ASP A 250 10.12 -10.26 2.35
N ALA A 251 9.49 -9.58 1.39
CA ALA A 251 8.36 -8.71 1.63
C ALA A 251 7.04 -9.47 1.86
N ARG A 252 6.86 -10.67 1.29
CA ARG A 252 5.68 -11.51 1.53
C ARG A 252 5.59 -11.89 3.01
N ILE A 253 4.38 -11.82 3.54
CA ILE A 253 4.05 -12.20 4.90
C ILE A 253 3.54 -13.66 4.87
N PRO A 254 4.27 -14.60 5.49
CA PRO A 254 3.84 -15.99 5.54
C PRO A 254 2.58 -16.14 6.39
N MET A 255 1.64 -16.97 5.94
CA MET A 255 0.33 -17.19 6.54
C MET A 255 0.12 -18.67 6.84
N PHE A 256 -0.70 -19.00 7.84
CA PHE A 256 -1.09 -20.38 8.14
C PHE A 256 -2.03 -20.94 7.05
N ILE A 257 -1.46 -21.76 6.18
CA ILE A 257 -2.09 -22.27 4.97
C ILE A 257 -1.98 -23.79 4.93
N THR A 258 -3.04 -24.44 4.45
CA THR A 258 -3.00 -25.83 3.96
C THR A 258 -3.00 -25.82 2.44
N THR A 259 -2.01 -26.49 1.88
CA THR A 259 -1.89 -26.78 0.45
C THR A 259 -1.99 -28.28 0.25
N VAL A 260 -2.90 -28.70 -0.63
CA VAL A 260 -3.03 -30.10 -1.07
C VAL A 260 -2.91 -30.11 -2.58
N GLU A 261 -1.99 -30.90 -3.11
CA GLU A 261 -1.71 -30.99 -4.54
C GLU A 261 -1.80 -32.43 -4.98
N TYR A 262 -2.79 -32.73 -5.80
CA TYR A 262 -2.91 -34.01 -6.48
C TYR A 262 -2.10 -33.98 -7.76
N ARG A 263 -0.97 -34.68 -7.75
CA ARG A 263 -0.09 -34.88 -8.90
C ARG A 263 -0.64 -36.06 -9.68
N MET A 264 -1.28 -35.76 -10.80
CA MET A 264 -2.04 -36.72 -11.60
C MET A 264 -1.15 -37.57 -12.51
N GLY A 265 0.12 -37.16 -12.67
CA GLY A 265 1.09 -37.80 -13.54
C GLY A 265 0.87 -37.48 -15.02
N ALA A 266 1.54 -38.24 -15.88
CA ALA A 266 1.43 -38.12 -17.33
C ALA A 266 0.09 -38.68 -17.84
N SER A 267 -0.43 -38.07 -18.91
CA SER A 267 -1.62 -38.50 -19.65
C SER A 267 -1.37 -38.39 -21.16
N SER A 268 -2.36 -38.72 -21.99
CA SER A 268 -2.26 -38.54 -23.45
C SER A 268 -2.09 -37.08 -23.87
N TRP A 269 -2.51 -36.13 -23.03
CA TRP A 269 -2.51 -34.70 -23.34
C TRP A 269 -1.39 -33.94 -22.64
N PHE A 270 -0.90 -34.45 -21.52
CA PHE A 270 0.03 -33.76 -20.63
C PHE A 270 1.17 -34.65 -20.18
N GLN A 271 2.41 -34.14 -20.18
CA GLN A 271 3.55 -34.81 -19.55
C GLN A 271 3.39 -34.87 -18.03
N GLU A 272 2.80 -33.81 -17.47
CA GLU A 272 2.43 -33.72 -16.06
C GLU A 272 1.22 -32.82 -15.92
N SER A 273 0.38 -33.12 -14.93
CA SER A 273 -0.74 -32.27 -14.55
C SER A 273 -0.99 -32.37 -13.05
N ASN A 274 -1.29 -31.23 -12.43
CA ASN A 274 -1.47 -31.08 -10.99
C ASN A 274 -2.76 -30.32 -10.71
N LEU A 275 -3.53 -30.79 -9.73
CA LEU A 275 -4.65 -30.06 -9.16
C LEU A 275 -4.31 -29.68 -7.72
N GLN A 276 -4.19 -28.38 -7.46
CA GLN A 276 -3.85 -27.82 -6.16
C GLN A 276 -5.06 -27.13 -5.52
N LEU A 277 -5.32 -27.46 -4.27
CA LEU A 277 -6.19 -26.72 -3.35
C LEU A 277 -5.33 -25.94 -2.38
N VAL A 278 -5.65 -24.66 -2.18
CA VAL A 278 -5.06 -23.83 -1.14
C VAL A 278 -6.15 -23.29 -0.24
N TRP A 279 -5.96 -23.41 1.07
CA TRP A 279 -6.85 -22.87 2.08
C TRP A 279 -6.05 -22.11 3.15
N ASN A 280 -6.25 -20.80 3.22
CA ASN A 280 -5.65 -19.95 4.25
C ASN A 280 -6.60 -19.88 5.45
N MET A 281 -6.17 -20.47 6.57
CA MET A 281 -6.99 -20.58 7.78
C MET A 281 -6.67 -19.48 8.80
N GLU A 282 -5.65 -18.67 8.57
CA GLU A 282 -5.26 -17.64 9.51
C GLU A 282 -6.28 -16.48 9.55
N LYS A 283 -6.34 -15.78 10.68
CA LYS A 283 -7.08 -14.51 10.78
C LYS A 283 -6.60 -13.55 9.69
N PHE A 284 -7.55 -12.95 8.97
CA PHE A 284 -7.25 -12.02 7.87
C PHE A 284 -6.17 -10.99 8.26
N ARG A 285 -5.29 -10.74 7.29
CA ARG A 285 -4.19 -9.78 7.39
C ARG A 285 -4.08 -9.04 6.04
N PRO A 286 -4.25 -7.71 6.01
CA PRO A 286 -4.00 -6.90 4.82
C PRO A 286 -2.50 -6.70 4.58
N ASP A 287 -2.19 -6.03 3.47
CA ASP A 287 -0.84 -5.52 3.21
C ASP A 287 -0.47 -4.48 4.27
N ASN A 288 0.80 -4.46 4.68
CA ASN A 288 1.31 -3.42 5.58
C ASN A 288 1.80 -2.24 4.73
N LEU A 289 1.07 -1.12 4.80
CA LEU A 289 1.34 0.10 4.03
C LEU A 289 2.26 1.09 4.76
N GLY A 290 2.77 0.68 5.93
CA GLY A 290 3.60 1.51 6.80
C GLY A 290 2.78 2.43 7.70
N GLN A 291 3.39 2.82 8.83
CA GLN A 291 2.85 3.83 9.72
C GLN A 291 3.40 5.21 9.35
N CYS A 292 2.61 6.26 9.53
CA CYS A 292 3.12 7.60 9.34
C CYS A 292 4.28 7.92 10.28
N GLY A 293 5.32 8.56 9.75
CA GLY A 293 6.58 8.81 10.46
C GLY A 293 7.52 7.60 10.49
N THR A 294 7.26 6.58 9.67
CA THR A 294 8.26 5.56 9.34
C THR A 294 9.00 5.94 8.06
N PRO A 295 10.22 5.44 7.83
CA PRO A 295 10.99 5.78 6.63
C PRO A 295 10.32 5.39 5.31
N ASN A 296 9.53 4.31 5.35
CA ASN A 296 8.82 3.74 4.22
C ASN A 296 7.32 3.63 4.54
N ALA A 297 6.56 4.65 4.13
CA ALA A 297 5.11 4.59 4.03
C ALA A 297 4.76 4.69 2.54
N ILE A 298 4.27 3.60 1.95
CA ILE A 298 4.05 3.54 0.50
C ILE A 298 3.04 4.61 0.08
N LEU A 299 3.46 5.52 -0.80
CA LEU A 299 2.65 6.64 -1.30
C LEU A 299 1.99 7.48 -0.19
N ASP A 300 2.61 7.57 0.99
CA ASP A 300 2.03 8.23 2.19
C ASP A 300 0.66 7.67 2.63
N ALA A 301 0.27 6.46 2.20
CA ALA A 301 -1.03 5.88 2.52
C ALA A 301 -1.25 5.77 4.04
N GLY A 302 -0.25 5.31 4.78
CA GLY A 302 -0.28 5.27 6.25
C GLY A 302 -0.42 6.65 6.90
N CYS A 303 0.14 7.69 6.28
CA CYS A 303 -0.04 9.08 6.71
C CYS A 303 -1.44 9.60 6.44
N PHE A 304 -1.99 9.32 5.26
CA PHE A 304 -3.37 9.65 4.95
C PHE A 304 -4.34 9.00 5.93
N PHE A 305 -4.20 7.69 6.21
CA PHE A 305 -5.09 7.00 7.15
C PHE A 305 -4.97 7.53 8.58
N ARG A 306 -3.75 7.76 9.08
CA ARG A 306 -3.54 8.35 10.42
C ARG A 306 -4.11 9.77 10.50
N GLY A 307 -3.87 10.60 9.49
CA GLY A 307 -4.37 11.97 9.47
C GLY A 307 -5.90 12.02 9.37
N MET A 308 -6.52 11.20 8.51
CA MET A 308 -7.97 11.08 8.44
C MET A 308 -8.58 10.52 9.73
N LYS A 309 -7.92 9.57 10.40
CA LYS A 309 -8.37 9.11 11.71
C LYS A 309 -8.24 10.21 12.77
N ASN A 310 -7.17 11.01 12.72
CA ASN A 310 -7.00 12.16 13.61
C ASN A 310 -8.06 13.23 13.39
N LEU A 311 -8.39 13.55 12.13
CA LEU A 311 -9.47 14.49 11.80
C LEU A 311 -10.82 14.00 12.34
N TRP A 312 -11.09 12.69 12.27
CA TRP A 312 -12.31 12.13 12.84
C TRP A 312 -12.33 12.21 14.37
N ASP A 313 -11.25 11.78 15.02
CA ASP A 313 -11.20 11.66 16.47
C ASP A 313 -11.03 13.00 17.17
N ASN A 314 -10.20 13.90 16.62
CA ASN A 314 -9.76 15.11 17.30
C ASN A 314 -10.04 16.40 16.50
N GLY A 315 -10.58 16.30 15.30
CA GLY A 315 -10.68 17.43 14.37
C GLY A 315 -9.33 17.85 13.81
N GLY A 316 -9.31 18.89 12.99
CA GLY A 316 -8.09 19.55 12.54
C GLY A 316 -8.33 20.65 11.51
N THR A 317 -7.28 21.40 11.19
CA THR A 317 -7.34 22.40 10.12
C THR A 317 -7.06 21.76 8.77
N VAL A 318 -7.88 22.11 7.78
CA VAL A 318 -7.72 21.73 6.38
C VAL A 318 -7.41 22.99 5.56
N SER A 319 -6.34 22.99 4.79
CA SER A 319 -5.96 24.12 3.94
C SER A 319 -6.94 24.30 2.78
N ASN A 320 -7.13 25.55 2.35
CA ASN A 320 -7.83 25.90 1.11
C ASN A 320 -9.17 25.16 0.89
N PHE A 321 -9.97 24.97 1.94
CA PHE A 321 -11.22 24.20 1.84
C PHE A 321 -12.41 25.09 1.43
N ALA A 322 -12.65 26.17 2.16
CA ALA A 322 -13.86 26.97 2.01
C ALA A 322 -13.67 28.08 0.98
N SER A 323 -14.47 28.09 -0.09
CA SER A 323 -14.45 29.21 -1.05
C SER A 323 -15.02 30.48 -0.41
N VAL A 324 -14.24 31.55 -0.35
CA VAL A 324 -14.65 32.83 0.27
C VAL A 324 -14.26 34.01 -0.65
N PRO A 325 -15.23 34.76 -1.22
CA PRO A 325 -16.68 34.48 -1.22
C PRO A 325 -17.03 33.18 -1.95
N PRO A 326 -18.17 32.54 -1.64
CA PRO A 326 -18.58 31.29 -2.26
C PRO A 326 -18.57 31.35 -3.79
N GLY A 327 -17.95 30.35 -4.43
CA GLY A 327 -17.88 30.23 -5.88
C GLY A 327 -16.75 31.05 -6.54
N THR A 328 -15.86 31.66 -5.75
CA THR A 328 -14.70 32.40 -6.26
C THR A 328 -13.52 31.43 -6.47
N PRO A 329 -13.11 31.16 -7.73
CA PRO A 329 -12.01 30.23 -7.99
C PRO A 329 -10.69 30.78 -7.45
N GLY A 330 -9.92 29.92 -6.78
CA GLY A 330 -8.59 30.25 -6.26
C GLY A 330 -8.56 31.07 -4.98
N MET A 331 -9.74 31.37 -4.39
CA MET A 331 -9.85 32.07 -3.11
C MET A 331 -10.48 31.11 -2.09
N TYR A 332 -9.63 30.30 -1.46
CA TYR A 332 -10.06 29.29 -0.51
C TYR A 332 -9.43 29.50 0.87
N ALA A 333 -10.28 29.57 1.88
CA ALA A 333 -9.89 29.70 3.26
C ALA A 333 -9.54 28.35 3.88
N ALA A 334 -8.50 28.33 4.72
CA ALA A 334 -8.26 27.22 5.63
C ALA A 334 -9.41 27.13 6.63
N THR A 335 -9.81 25.92 7.02
CA THR A 335 -11.02 25.69 7.82
C THR A 335 -10.76 24.66 8.92
N ASP A 336 -11.25 24.97 10.12
CA ASP A 336 -11.08 24.12 11.30
C ASP A 336 -12.29 23.18 11.41
N PHE A 337 -12.08 21.90 11.12
CA PHE A 337 -13.11 20.87 11.26
C PHE A 337 -13.03 20.24 12.64
N GLY A 338 -14.14 20.26 13.38
CA GLY A 338 -14.24 19.57 14.67
C GLY A 338 -14.29 18.05 14.54
N PRO A 339 -14.23 17.33 15.68
CA PRO A 339 -14.33 15.87 15.70
C PRO A 339 -15.66 15.41 15.08
N HIS A 340 -15.65 14.20 14.49
CA HIS A 340 -16.78 13.54 13.83
C HIS A 340 -17.34 14.23 12.57
N GLN A 341 -16.62 15.21 11.98
CA GLN A 341 -17.09 15.92 10.79
C GLN A 341 -16.53 15.34 9.49
N ILE A 342 -15.22 15.09 9.47
CA ILE A 342 -14.49 14.50 8.34
C ILE A 342 -13.51 13.47 8.89
N GLY A 343 -13.09 12.51 8.06
CA GLY A 343 -12.07 11.53 8.44
C GLY A 343 -12.49 10.07 8.34
N ILE A 344 -11.75 9.20 9.01
CA ILE A 344 -12.05 7.75 9.10
C ILE A 344 -12.54 7.44 10.50
N ARG A 345 -13.77 6.92 10.61
CA ARG A 345 -14.39 6.56 11.89
C ARG A 345 -13.93 5.18 12.36
N ASN A 346 -14.28 4.14 11.61
CA ASN A 346 -13.99 2.76 11.98
C ASN A 346 -13.07 2.06 10.98
N VAL A 347 -12.34 1.06 11.48
CA VAL A 347 -11.63 0.07 10.67
C VAL A 347 -12.33 -1.27 10.84
N ASN A 348 -13.09 -1.67 9.83
CA ASN A 348 -13.91 -2.88 9.85
C ASN A 348 -13.10 -4.08 9.36
N MET A 349 -12.41 -4.73 10.29
CA MET A 349 -11.65 -5.95 10.01
C MET A 349 -12.58 -7.14 9.76
N PRO A 350 -12.36 -7.94 8.70
CA PRO A 350 -13.07 -9.20 8.52
C PRO A 350 -12.97 -10.12 9.74
N ALA A 351 -14.11 -10.58 10.25
CA ALA A 351 -14.16 -11.55 11.33
C ALA A 351 -13.47 -12.87 10.92
N TRP A 352 -12.78 -13.53 11.85
CA TRP A 352 -12.15 -14.82 11.59
C TRP A 352 -13.22 -15.93 11.57
N THR A 353 -13.69 -16.24 10.36
CA THR A 353 -14.73 -17.26 10.10
C THR A 353 -14.40 -18.00 8.82
N LEU A 354 -14.94 -19.22 8.65
CA LEU A 354 -14.74 -20.00 7.43
C LEU A 354 -15.17 -19.23 6.16
N LYS A 355 -16.26 -18.47 6.22
CA LYS A 355 -16.75 -17.63 5.11
C LYS A 355 -15.72 -16.56 4.68
N ASN A 356 -14.91 -16.07 5.62
CA ASN A 356 -13.89 -15.06 5.36
C ASN A 356 -12.51 -15.66 5.04
N SER A 357 -12.33 -16.97 5.21
CA SER A 357 -11.09 -17.65 4.85
C SER A 357 -10.87 -17.63 3.33
N PRO A 358 -9.65 -17.34 2.85
CA PRO A 358 -9.30 -17.50 1.45
C PRO A 358 -9.22 -18.97 1.04
N ILE A 359 -9.84 -19.33 -0.08
CA ILE A 359 -9.77 -20.67 -0.67
C ILE A 359 -9.59 -20.55 -2.17
N GLY A 360 -8.69 -21.36 -2.73
CA GLY A 360 -8.41 -21.36 -4.15
C GLY A 360 -8.13 -22.76 -4.70
N LEU A 361 -8.45 -22.93 -5.98
CA LEU A 361 -8.11 -24.09 -6.79
C LEU A 361 -7.21 -23.65 -7.95
N LYS A 362 -6.19 -24.45 -8.22
CA LYS A 362 -5.26 -24.26 -9.33
C LYS A 362 -5.10 -25.58 -10.08
N PHE A 363 -5.32 -25.57 -11.39
CA PHE A 363 -5.00 -26.67 -12.28
C PHE A 363 -3.83 -26.24 -13.17
N GLU A 364 -2.75 -27.00 -13.16
CA GLU A 364 -1.58 -26.71 -14.00
C GLU A 364 -1.10 -27.97 -14.71
N GLY A 365 -0.36 -27.78 -15.79
CA GLY A 365 0.26 -28.89 -16.49
C GLY A 365 1.19 -28.45 -17.60
N VAL A 366 1.89 -29.42 -18.15
CA VAL A 366 2.80 -29.26 -19.29
C VAL A 366 2.28 -30.12 -20.42
N SER A 367 2.17 -29.55 -21.63
CA SER A 367 1.70 -30.26 -22.82
C SER A 367 2.54 -31.52 -23.09
N ALA A 368 1.96 -32.53 -23.75
CA ALA A 368 2.67 -33.76 -24.11
C ALA A 368 4.01 -33.54 -24.84
N GLY A 369 4.13 -32.44 -25.59
CA GLY A 369 5.35 -32.03 -26.29
C GLY A 369 6.36 -31.25 -25.44
N GLY A 370 6.06 -30.93 -24.18
CA GLY A 370 6.96 -30.18 -23.28
C GLY A 370 7.11 -28.69 -23.59
N THR A 371 6.47 -28.19 -24.65
CA THR A 371 6.67 -26.83 -25.17
C THR A 371 5.80 -25.77 -24.52
N LEU A 372 4.70 -26.18 -23.87
CA LEU A 372 3.71 -25.29 -23.29
C LEU A 372 3.42 -25.71 -21.85
N GLY A 373 3.77 -24.86 -20.89
CA GLY A 373 3.35 -24.98 -19.50
C GLY A 373 2.22 -24.00 -19.19
N PHE A 374 1.14 -24.44 -18.55
CA PHE A 374 -0.01 -23.57 -18.26
C PHE A 374 -0.51 -23.70 -16.83
N SER A 375 -1.29 -22.72 -16.39
CA SER A 375 -2.12 -22.82 -15.19
C SER A 375 -3.49 -22.17 -15.40
N LEU A 376 -4.49 -22.67 -14.70
CA LEU A 376 -5.82 -22.10 -14.53
C LEU A 376 -6.10 -22.00 -13.03
N ASN A 377 -6.44 -20.81 -12.57
CA ASN A 377 -6.53 -20.45 -11.17
C ASN A 377 -7.91 -19.86 -10.87
N ALA A 378 -8.50 -20.27 -9.75
CA ALA A 378 -9.69 -19.67 -9.19
C ALA A 378 -9.47 -19.45 -7.70
N LEU A 379 -9.69 -18.24 -7.20
CA LEU A 379 -9.43 -17.87 -5.81
C LEU A 379 -10.52 -16.93 -5.31
N THR A 380 -11.03 -17.16 -4.10
CA THR A 380 -11.92 -16.22 -3.41
C THR A 380 -11.26 -15.79 -2.10
N TYR A 381 -11.10 -14.48 -1.91
CA TYR A 381 -10.29 -13.91 -0.82
C TYR A 381 -10.78 -12.51 -0.44
N ARG A 382 -10.15 -11.88 0.55
CA ARG A 382 -10.42 -10.49 0.95
C ARG A 382 -9.33 -9.60 0.38
N SER A 383 -9.70 -8.44 -0.17
CA SER A 383 -8.75 -7.44 -0.64
C SER A 383 -7.73 -7.15 0.45
N GLN A 384 -6.45 -7.18 0.11
CA GLN A 384 -5.36 -6.85 1.02
C GLN A 384 -5.15 -5.33 1.13
N LEU A 385 -5.68 -4.56 0.18
CA LEU A 385 -5.79 -3.11 0.25
C LEU A 385 -7.18 -2.69 0.76
N PRO A 386 -7.26 -1.62 1.59
CA PRO A 386 -8.54 -1.14 2.11
C PRO A 386 -9.35 -0.37 1.06
N SER A 387 -10.67 -0.34 1.27
CA SER A 387 -11.63 0.54 0.59
C SER A 387 -12.30 1.44 1.62
N LEU A 388 -12.63 2.68 1.24
CA LEU A 388 -13.27 3.67 2.10
C LEU A 388 -14.74 3.84 1.72
N HIS A 389 -15.64 3.52 2.65
CA HIS A 389 -17.08 3.60 2.45
C HIS A 389 -17.62 4.84 3.14
N SER A 390 -18.25 5.72 2.37
CA SER A 390 -18.81 6.96 2.92
C SER A 390 -19.88 6.70 3.98
N ILE A 391 -19.82 7.44 5.08
CA ILE A 391 -20.77 7.38 6.21
C ILE A 391 -21.57 8.68 6.34
N ASN A 392 -22.06 9.20 5.22
CA ASN A 392 -22.76 10.50 5.11
C ASN A 392 -23.85 10.74 6.15
N GLY A 393 -24.54 9.71 6.64
CA GLY A 393 -25.60 9.87 7.65
C GLY A 393 -25.12 9.96 9.10
N ALA A 394 -23.86 9.59 9.37
CA ALA A 394 -23.33 9.47 10.72
C ALA A 394 -22.34 10.58 11.11
N ALA A 395 -21.74 11.26 10.13
CA ALA A 395 -20.86 12.40 10.37
C ALA A 395 -21.67 13.67 10.67
N THR A 396 -21.15 14.54 11.51
CA THR A 396 -21.72 15.87 11.74
C THR A 396 -21.41 16.76 10.54
N ASN A 397 -22.43 17.33 9.90
CA ASN A 397 -22.21 18.31 8.85
C ASN A 397 -21.69 19.61 9.47
N ALA A 398 -20.45 19.97 9.13
CA ALA A 398 -19.77 21.13 9.69
C ALA A 398 -20.51 22.46 9.44
N PHE A 399 -21.24 22.59 8.32
CA PHE A 399 -21.96 23.80 7.95
C PHE A 399 -23.26 24.02 8.74
N THR A 400 -23.89 22.94 9.21
CA THR A 400 -25.22 23.00 9.86
C THR A 400 -25.19 22.58 11.34
N GLY A 401 -24.20 21.78 11.72
CA GLY A 401 -24.09 21.09 13.01
C GLY A 401 -24.99 19.88 13.19
N GLN A 402 -25.74 19.48 12.15
CA GLN A 402 -26.66 18.35 12.21
C GLN A 402 -25.99 17.04 11.73
N PRO A 403 -26.46 15.86 12.18
CA PRO A 403 -26.03 14.58 11.62
C PRO A 403 -26.38 14.48 10.13
N GLY A 404 -25.36 14.25 9.32
CA GLY A 404 -25.44 14.15 7.87
C GLY A 404 -26.03 15.37 7.17
N ASN A 405 -26.51 15.17 5.95
CA ASN A 405 -27.16 16.21 5.15
C ASN A 405 -28.69 16.24 5.38
N THR A 406 -29.12 16.09 6.64
CA THR A 406 -30.54 16.02 7.03
C THR A 406 -31.24 17.39 7.11
N GLY A 407 -30.48 18.48 7.11
CA GLY A 407 -31.01 19.85 7.06
C GLY A 407 -31.34 20.31 5.63
N SER A 408 -32.20 21.33 5.50
CA SER A 408 -32.47 21.97 4.21
C SER A 408 -31.17 22.40 3.52
N PRO A 409 -31.00 22.19 2.20
CA PRO A 409 -29.83 22.64 1.47
C PRO A 409 -29.63 24.14 1.70
N ILE A 410 -28.47 24.56 2.20
CA ILE A 410 -28.12 25.98 2.24
C ILE A 410 -27.91 26.41 0.79
N PRO A 411 -28.65 27.40 0.26
CA PRO A 411 -28.47 27.87 -1.11
C PRO A 411 -27.00 28.20 -1.40
N GLY A 412 -26.44 27.59 -2.44
CA GLY A 412 -25.04 27.79 -2.84
C GLY A 412 -24.00 26.88 -2.15
N ILE A 413 -24.40 25.99 -1.23
CA ILE A 413 -23.49 25.01 -0.59
C ILE A 413 -23.85 23.58 -1.04
N PRO A 414 -23.17 23.02 -2.05
CA PRO A 414 -23.52 21.73 -2.65
C PRO A 414 -22.96 20.56 -1.82
N VAL A 415 -23.40 20.37 -0.58
CA VAL A 415 -22.97 19.19 0.21
C VAL A 415 -23.85 18.00 -0.18
N ARG A 416 -23.42 17.22 -1.19
CA ARG A 416 -24.08 15.96 -1.55
C ARG A 416 -23.61 14.79 -0.68
N SER A 417 -22.31 14.75 -0.39
CA SER A 417 -21.64 13.74 0.43
C SER A 417 -20.62 14.41 1.35
N LEU A 418 -20.51 13.92 2.58
CA LEU A 418 -19.49 14.31 3.56
C LEU A 418 -18.22 13.48 3.38
N ILE A 419 -17.08 14.06 3.74
CA ILE A 419 -15.74 13.45 3.62
C ILE A 419 -15.45 12.60 4.87
N ALA A 420 -16.35 11.65 5.15
CA ALA A 420 -16.28 10.78 6.30
C ALA A 420 -16.48 9.33 5.88
N PHE A 421 -15.65 8.42 6.40
CA PHE A 421 -15.56 7.05 5.92
C PHE A 421 -15.46 6.01 7.05
N ASP A 422 -15.93 4.80 6.78
CA ASP A 422 -15.43 3.58 7.42
C ASP A 422 -14.48 2.86 6.45
N MET A 423 -13.39 2.31 6.97
CA MET A 423 -12.46 1.48 6.22
C MET A 423 -12.94 0.02 6.22
N VAL A 424 -12.95 -0.61 5.05
CA VAL A 424 -13.38 -2.01 4.87
C VAL A 424 -12.43 -2.77 3.93
N PHE A 425 -12.48 -4.10 4.00
CA PHE A 425 -11.73 -4.99 3.10
C PHE A 425 -12.70 -5.85 2.28
N PRO A 426 -13.01 -5.48 1.02
CA PRO A 426 -14.03 -6.15 0.21
C PRO A 426 -13.65 -7.58 -0.15
N ARG A 427 -14.64 -8.40 -0.51
CA ARG A 427 -14.42 -9.77 -0.99
C ARG A 427 -14.13 -9.74 -2.49
N ILE A 428 -13.03 -10.36 -2.89
CA ILE A 428 -12.58 -10.48 -4.27
C ILE A 428 -12.70 -11.94 -4.72
N ASN A 429 -13.20 -12.15 -5.94
CA ASN A 429 -13.09 -13.43 -6.62
C ASN A 429 -12.23 -13.26 -7.86
N LEU A 430 -11.23 -14.10 -8.01
CA LEU A 430 -10.26 -14.11 -9.09
C LEU A 430 -10.44 -15.39 -9.90
N ILE A 431 -10.46 -15.23 -11.22
CA ILE A 431 -10.25 -16.30 -12.19
C ILE A 431 -9.10 -15.87 -13.08
N GLY A 432 -8.10 -16.71 -13.27
CA GLY A 432 -6.93 -16.34 -14.06
C GLY A 432 -6.14 -17.55 -14.50
N GLY A 433 -4.98 -17.31 -15.08
CA GLY A 433 -4.13 -18.36 -15.61
C GLY A 433 -2.80 -17.82 -16.11
N SER A 434 -1.89 -18.74 -16.37
CA SER A 434 -0.58 -18.43 -16.93
C SER A 434 -0.24 -19.38 -18.07
N LEU A 435 0.65 -18.95 -18.95
CA LEU A 435 1.18 -19.69 -20.08
C LEU A 435 2.68 -19.39 -20.22
N ASP A 436 3.50 -20.43 -20.29
CA ASP A 436 4.91 -20.34 -20.64
C ASP A 436 5.12 -21.10 -21.93
N TYR A 437 5.69 -20.43 -22.91
CA TYR A 437 5.96 -20.99 -24.22
C TYR A 437 7.41 -20.75 -24.61
N GLN A 438 8.09 -21.81 -25.02
CA GLN A 438 9.44 -21.72 -25.55
C GLN A 438 9.40 -21.33 -27.03
N TRP A 439 9.87 -20.13 -27.32
CA TRP A 439 9.89 -19.58 -28.67
C TRP A 439 11.19 -19.89 -29.38
N GLU A 440 11.31 -21.12 -29.89
CA GLU A 440 12.56 -21.68 -30.41
C GLU A 440 13.23 -20.80 -31.48
N TRP A 441 12.46 -20.30 -32.45
CA TRP A 441 13.03 -19.51 -33.55
C TRP A 441 13.65 -18.20 -33.07
N ALA A 442 13.02 -17.56 -32.08
CA ALA A 442 13.50 -16.32 -31.47
C ALA A 442 14.58 -16.57 -30.41
N LYS A 443 14.76 -17.83 -29.99
CA LYS A 443 15.56 -18.25 -28.83
C LYS A 443 15.14 -17.52 -27.55
N SER A 444 13.84 -17.34 -27.38
CA SER A 444 13.25 -16.59 -26.27
C SER A 444 12.22 -17.43 -25.53
N ALA A 445 12.07 -17.19 -24.23
CA ALA A 445 10.93 -17.69 -23.46
C ALA A 445 9.86 -16.60 -23.41
N VAL A 446 8.62 -16.95 -23.74
CA VAL A 446 7.46 -16.06 -23.63
C VAL A 446 6.63 -16.50 -22.44
N ARG A 447 6.32 -15.55 -21.55
CA ARG A 447 5.52 -15.76 -20.35
C ARG A 447 4.29 -14.87 -20.42
N PHE A 448 3.13 -15.44 -20.21
CA PHE A 448 1.88 -14.70 -20.09
C PHE A 448 1.20 -15.07 -18.78
N GLU A 449 0.66 -14.08 -18.11
CA GLU A 449 -0.18 -14.26 -16.93
C GLU A 449 -1.34 -13.27 -16.99
N GLY A 450 -2.55 -13.73 -16.64
CA GLY A 450 -3.76 -12.91 -16.71
C GLY A 450 -4.74 -13.28 -15.61
N ALA A 451 -5.40 -12.28 -15.05
CA ALA A 451 -6.41 -12.43 -14.02
C ALA A 451 -7.60 -11.50 -14.28
N TYR A 452 -8.80 -12.07 -14.18
CA TYR A 452 -10.07 -11.36 -14.11
C TYR A 452 -10.59 -11.43 -12.68
N THR A 453 -10.78 -10.27 -12.07
CA THR A 453 -11.26 -10.14 -10.70
C THR A 453 -12.63 -9.46 -10.67
N THR A 454 -13.45 -9.90 -9.71
CA THR A 454 -14.74 -9.28 -9.39
C THR A 454 -14.74 -8.87 -7.93
N GLY A 455 -15.33 -7.72 -7.62
CA GLY A 455 -15.41 -7.22 -6.24
C GLY A 455 -14.37 -6.22 -5.83
N GLU A 456 -13.50 -5.80 -6.75
CA GLU A 456 -12.60 -4.67 -6.49
C GLU A 456 -13.42 -3.40 -6.33
N GLU A 457 -13.00 -2.55 -5.40
CA GLU A 457 -13.66 -1.30 -5.10
C GLU A 457 -12.70 -0.15 -5.36
N PHE A 458 -13.17 0.84 -6.10
CA PHE A 458 -12.44 2.06 -6.41
C PHE A 458 -13.19 3.26 -5.86
N SER A 459 -12.44 4.26 -5.39
CA SER A 459 -12.99 5.58 -5.07
C SER A 459 -13.78 6.11 -6.27
N ASN A 460 -15.00 6.61 -6.05
CA ASN A 460 -15.87 7.09 -7.13
C ASN A 460 -16.77 8.23 -6.63
N THR A 461 -16.40 9.46 -6.98
CA THR A 461 -17.12 10.66 -6.52
C THR A 461 -18.48 10.89 -7.19
N LEU A 462 -18.84 10.10 -8.22
CA LEU A 462 -20.18 10.13 -8.83
C LEU A 462 -21.21 9.34 -8.03
N ARG A 463 -20.76 8.51 -7.08
CA ARG A 463 -21.62 7.68 -6.23
C ARG A 463 -21.81 8.31 -4.85
N PRO A 464 -23.01 8.25 -4.25
CA PRO A 464 -23.24 8.76 -2.89
C PRO A 464 -22.33 8.11 -1.85
N SER A 465 -22.05 6.81 -2.00
CA SER A 465 -21.14 6.03 -1.14
C SER A 465 -19.66 6.38 -1.33
N LEU A 466 -19.32 7.22 -2.32
CA LEU A 466 -17.96 7.60 -2.71
C LEU A 466 -17.05 6.45 -3.18
N TYR A 467 -17.63 5.31 -3.52
CA TYR A 467 -16.94 4.18 -4.16
C TYR A 467 -17.83 3.48 -5.17
N SER A 468 -17.24 2.74 -6.10
CA SER A 468 -17.92 1.76 -6.95
C SER A 468 -17.22 0.42 -6.92
N ARG A 469 -18.01 -0.65 -7.03
CA ARG A 469 -17.51 -2.00 -7.21
C ARG A 469 -17.38 -2.27 -8.71
N ASN A 470 -16.21 -2.72 -9.13
CA ASN A 470 -15.87 -2.94 -10.53
C ASN A 470 -15.26 -4.34 -10.72
N SER A 471 -15.37 -4.85 -11.94
CA SER A 471 -14.51 -5.96 -12.37
C SER A 471 -13.24 -5.39 -12.99
N VAL A 472 -12.14 -6.12 -12.87
CA VAL A 472 -10.83 -5.70 -13.39
C VAL A 472 -10.18 -6.86 -14.11
N PHE A 473 -9.55 -6.57 -15.24
CA PHE A 473 -8.62 -7.49 -15.90
C PHE A 473 -7.21 -6.96 -15.77
N ARG A 474 -6.28 -7.79 -15.30
CA ARG A 474 -4.84 -7.51 -15.28
C ARG A 474 -4.10 -8.60 -16.03
N SER A 475 -3.08 -8.22 -16.77
CA SER A 475 -2.21 -9.19 -17.45
C SER A 475 -0.77 -8.71 -17.54
N VAL A 476 0.14 -9.66 -17.67
CA VAL A 476 1.54 -9.43 -17.98
C VAL A 476 1.96 -10.32 -19.14
N LEU A 477 2.71 -9.73 -20.07
CA LEU A 477 3.43 -10.43 -21.13
C LEU A 477 4.93 -10.18 -20.95
N GLY A 478 5.67 -11.23 -20.62
CA GLY A 478 7.12 -11.25 -20.49
C GLY A 478 7.79 -11.95 -21.66
N VAL A 479 8.94 -11.43 -22.09
CA VAL A 479 9.84 -12.07 -23.05
C VAL A 479 11.25 -12.03 -22.50
N ASP A 480 11.84 -13.21 -22.31
CA ASP A 480 13.20 -13.36 -21.81
C ASP A 480 14.08 -13.98 -22.87
N ARG A 481 15.27 -13.40 -23.06
CA ARG A 481 16.25 -13.89 -24.02
C ARG A 481 17.67 -13.76 -23.49
N LEU A 482 18.40 -14.87 -23.50
CA LEU A 482 19.84 -14.86 -23.36
C LEU A 482 20.48 -14.49 -24.70
N THR A 483 21.18 -13.36 -24.73
CA THR A 483 21.78 -12.79 -25.95
C THR A 483 23.27 -12.59 -25.78
N PHE A 484 24.08 -13.05 -26.74
CA PHE A 484 25.51 -12.75 -26.76
C PHE A 484 25.73 -11.37 -27.36
N ILE A 485 26.23 -10.44 -26.55
CA ILE A 485 26.55 -9.07 -26.98
C ILE A 485 28.04 -8.84 -26.66
N PRO A 486 28.95 -9.05 -27.64
CA PRO A 486 30.38 -9.04 -27.39
C PRO A 486 30.91 -7.73 -26.77
N GLY A 487 30.32 -6.58 -27.13
CA GLY A 487 30.69 -5.28 -26.57
C GLY A 487 30.22 -5.03 -25.13
N ILE A 488 29.37 -5.90 -24.58
CA ILE A 488 28.90 -5.84 -23.19
C ILE A 488 29.59 -6.96 -22.41
N SER A 489 29.19 -8.22 -22.60
CA SER A 489 29.59 -9.36 -21.75
C SER A 489 30.68 -10.26 -22.35
N GLY A 490 31.30 -9.83 -23.46
CA GLY A 490 32.35 -10.60 -24.14
C GLY A 490 31.85 -11.97 -24.63
N ARG A 491 32.29 -13.04 -23.95
CA ARG A 491 31.93 -14.44 -24.27
C ARG A 491 30.76 -15.00 -23.46
N GLN A 492 30.21 -14.24 -22.53
CA GLN A 492 29.08 -14.67 -21.70
C GLN A 492 27.76 -14.12 -22.25
N ALA A 493 26.64 -14.76 -21.89
CA ALA A 493 25.33 -14.31 -22.31
C ALA A 493 24.85 -13.15 -21.41
N THR A 494 24.18 -12.19 -22.03
CA THR A 494 23.42 -11.13 -21.35
C THR A 494 21.95 -11.53 -21.32
N LEU A 495 21.35 -11.57 -20.14
CA LEU A 495 19.90 -11.70 -20.02
C LEU A 495 19.25 -10.36 -20.37
N ILE A 496 18.31 -10.42 -21.32
CA ILE A 496 17.39 -9.34 -21.63
C ILE A 496 16.00 -9.85 -21.29
N SER A 497 15.33 -9.21 -20.35
CA SER A 497 13.95 -9.52 -19.95
C SER A 497 13.10 -8.28 -20.12
N ALA A 498 12.10 -8.35 -20.98
CA ALA A 498 11.14 -7.28 -21.22
C ALA A 498 9.76 -7.74 -20.77
N GLN A 499 9.02 -6.91 -20.04
CA GLN A 499 7.68 -7.24 -19.57
C GLN A 499 6.74 -6.06 -19.79
N LEU A 500 5.50 -6.38 -20.16
CA LEU A 500 4.44 -5.42 -20.40
C LEU A 500 3.23 -5.78 -19.52
N PHE A 501 2.86 -4.86 -18.65
CA PHE A 501 1.75 -4.98 -17.72
C PHE A 501 0.58 -4.15 -18.22
N PHE A 502 -0.61 -4.74 -18.20
CA PHE A 502 -1.84 -4.10 -18.65
C PHE A 502 -2.93 -4.26 -17.60
N GLN A 503 -3.66 -3.17 -17.34
CA GLN A 503 -4.85 -3.15 -16.49
C GLN A 503 -6.04 -2.60 -17.28
N HIS A 504 -7.22 -3.19 -17.09
CA HIS A 504 -8.50 -2.68 -17.58
C HIS A 504 -9.58 -2.70 -16.48
N ILE A 505 -10.19 -1.55 -16.20
CA ILE A 505 -11.33 -1.43 -15.27
C ILE A 505 -12.63 -1.42 -16.07
N PHE A 506 -13.46 -2.45 -15.86
CA PHE A 506 -14.81 -2.54 -16.45
C PHE A 506 -15.78 -1.59 -15.73
N ASP A 507 -16.83 -1.14 -16.42
CA ASP A 507 -17.82 -0.17 -15.90
C ASP A 507 -17.19 1.12 -15.34
N TYR A 508 -16.09 1.55 -15.97
CA TYR A 508 -15.37 2.76 -15.59
C TYR A 508 -16.25 4.01 -15.73
N GLN A 509 -16.30 4.83 -14.68
CA GLN A 509 -17.08 6.06 -14.65
C GLN A 509 -16.17 7.26 -14.43
N ARG A 510 -16.24 8.23 -15.33
CA ARG A 510 -15.56 9.52 -15.21
C ARG A 510 -16.49 10.62 -15.72
N GLY A 511 -16.44 11.76 -15.07
CA GLY A 511 -17.21 12.95 -15.41
C GLY A 511 -16.39 14.20 -15.16
N GLN A 512 -17.01 15.34 -15.42
CA GLN A 512 -16.46 16.65 -15.13
C GLN A 512 -17.46 17.43 -14.30
N SER A 513 -16.96 18.23 -13.37
CA SER A 513 -17.73 19.12 -12.51
C SER A 513 -17.00 20.48 -12.42
N PRO A 514 -17.63 21.53 -11.89
CA PRO A 514 -17.04 22.87 -11.88
C PRO A 514 -15.66 22.97 -11.22
N LEU A 515 -15.36 22.10 -10.25
CA LEU A 515 -14.09 22.05 -9.52
C LEU A 515 -13.10 21.00 -10.06
N GLY A 516 -13.40 20.32 -11.18
CA GLY A 516 -12.50 19.37 -11.82
C GLY A 516 -13.15 18.04 -12.20
N SER A 517 -12.31 17.03 -12.44
CA SER A 517 -12.77 15.69 -12.79
C SER A 517 -13.45 14.98 -11.62
N THR A 518 -14.51 14.23 -11.94
CA THR A 518 -15.25 13.39 -10.99
C THR A 518 -15.32 11.95 -11.49
N GLY A 519 -15.69 11.02 -10.61
CA GLY A 519 -15.73 9.59 -10.89
C GLY A 519 -14.54 8.85 -10.29
N ILE A 520 -14.08 7.81 -10.98
CA ILE A 520 -12.93 7.00 -10.58
C ILE A 520 -11.64 7.75 -10.93
N PRO A 521 -10.77 8.06 -9.94
CA PRO A 521 -9.53 8.80 -10.19
C PRO A 521 -8.48 7.96 -10.92
N ASP A 522 -8.54 6.64 -10.77
CA ASP A 522 -7.66 5.70 -11.49
C ASP A 522 -7.94 5.73 -13.01
N TRP A 523 -7.04 5.13 -13.79
CA TRP A 523 -7.13 5.06 -15.24
C TRP A 523 -7.92 3.83 -15.69
N LYS A 524 -8.87 4.03 -16.61
CA LYS A 524 -9.65 2.94 -17.21
C LYS A 524 -8.75 1.84 -17.79
N ASN A 525 -7.69 2.26 -18.47
CA ASN A 525 -6.66 1.40 -19.01
C ASN A 525 -5.32 1.94 -18.55
N ASP A 526 -4.45 1.06 -18.08
CA ASP A 526 -3.07 1.40 -17.77
C ASP A 526 -2.11 0.41 -18.40
N LEU A 527 -0.92 0.91 -18.75
CA LEU A 527 0.15 0.16 -19.37
C LEU A 527 1.45 0.54 -18.66
N THR A 528 2.16 -0.47 -18.18
CA THR A 528 3.48 -0.30 -17.58
C THR A 528 4.46 -1.24 -18.26
N PHE A 529 5.65 -0.77 -18.59
CA PHE A 529 6.70 -1.57 -19.23
C PHE A 529 7.92 -1.64 -18.35
N THR A 530 8.56 -2.80 -18.33
CA THR A 530 9.85 -2.98 -17.67
C THR A 530 10.85 -3.67 -18.58
N LEU A 531 12.11 -3.26 -18.49
CA LEU A 531 13.23 -3.87 -19.20
C LEU A 531 14.37 -4.09 -18.20
N LEU A 532 14.78 -5.35 -18.03
CA LEU A 532 15.97 -5.74 -17.28
C LEU A 532 17.06 -6.17 -18.26
N ILE A 533 18.23 -5.56 -18.14
CA ILE A 533 19.45 -5.97 -18.82
C ILE A 533 20.46 -6.42 -17.76
N LYS A 534 20.82 -7.71 -17.79
CA LYS A 534 21.73 -8.33 -16.82
C LYS A 534 22.83 -9.10 -17.55
N PRO A 535 23.95 -8.44 -17.90
CA PRO A 535 25.15 -9.14 -18.32
C PRO A 535 25.77 -9.93 -17.16
N THR A 536 26.55 -10.93 -17.54
CA THR A 536 27.32 -11.73 -16.60
C THR A 536 28.79 -11.64 -16.97
N TYR A 537 29.65 -11.53 -15.96
CA TYR A 537 31.11 -11.54 -16.08
C TYR A 537 31.72 -12.50 -15.06
N MET A 538 33.02 -12.77 -15.20
CA MET A 538 33.81 -13.51 -14.21
C MET A 538 33.19 -14.86 -13.84
N ASN A 539 32.73 -15.62 -14.83
CA ASN A 539 32.08 -16.93 -14.62
C ASN A 539 30.89 -16.89 -13.66
N GLY A 540 30.05 -15.85 -13.75
CA GLY A 540 28.85 -15.73 -12.90
C GLY A 540 29.05 -14.95 -11.63
N ARG A 541 30.27 -14.50 -11.33
CA ARG A 541 30.55 -13.80 -10.07
C ARG A 541 30.20 -12.33 -10.08
N LEU A 542 30.21 -11.68 -11.25
CA LEU A 542 29.91 -10.26 -11.37
C LEU A 542 28.75 -10.05 -12.33
N SER A 543 27.67 -9.44 -11.84
CA SER A 543 26.47 -9.17 -12.61
C SER A 543 25.99 -7.74 -12.37
N PRO A 544 26.44 -6.77 -13.19
CA PRO A 544 25.77 -5.49 -13.25
C PRO A 544 24.40 -5.68 -13.88
N GLN A 545 23.44 -4.90 -13.41
CA GLN A 545 22.03 -4.96 -13.78
C GLN A 545 21.55 -3.55 -14.06
N LEU A 546 20.74 -3.41 -15.09
CA LEU A 546 20.02 -2.18 -15.39
C LEU A 546 18.54 -2.52 -15.52
N LEU A 547 17.74 -2.06 -14.56
CA LEU A 547 16.29 -2.12 -14.63
C LEU A 547 15.76 -0.77 -15.11
N PHE A 548 14.96 -0.78 -16.17
CA PHE A 548 14.14 0.33 -16.61
C PHE A 548 12.67 -0.01 -16.36
N ALA A 549 11.90 0.92 -15.86
CA ALA A 549 10.45 0.81 -15.82
C ALA A 549 9.80 2.13 -16.25
N HIS A 550 8.69 2.06 -16.98
CA HIS A 550 7.93 3.22 -17.41
C HIS A 550 6.44 2.96 -17.37
N ASP A 551 5.70 3.93 -16.84
CA ASP A 551 4.25 3.93 -16.80
C ASP A 551 3.70 5.04 -17.69
N TRP A 552 2.85 4.68 -18.66
CA TRP A 552 2.36 5.64 -19.65
C TRP A 552 1.29 6.58 -19.11
N LYS A 553 0.53 6.17 -18.10
CA LYS A 553 -0.53 7.01 -17.54
C LYS A 553 -0.02 7.96 -16.47
N ALA A 554 0.92 7.52 -15.66
CA ALA A 554 1.64 8.37 -14.73
C ALA A 554 2.64 9.30 -15.43
N ASN A 555 3.01 9.02 -16.69
CA ASN A 555 4.08 9.70 -17.40
C ASN A 555 5.38 9.74 -16.57
N ALA A 556 5.68 8.62 -15.92
CA ALA A 556 6.77 8.47 -14.97
C ALA A 556 7.61 7.26 -15.34
N GLY A 557 8.90 7.31 -15.03
CA GLY A 557 9.80 6.18 -15.25
C GLY A 557 10.91 6.15 -14.22
N THR A 558 11.49 4.98 -14.04
CA THR A 558 12.63 4.76 -13.15
C THR A 558 13.72 3.98 -13.88
N ILE A 559 14.96 4.31 -13.55
CA ILE A 559 16.15 3.61 -14.00
C ILE A 559 16.93 3.25 -12.73
N SER A 560 17.12 1.96 -12.53
CA SER A 560 17.79 1.42 -11.35
C SER A 560 19.00 0.60 -11.80
N PRO A 561 20.20 1.21 -11.82
CA PRO A 561 21.44 0.45 -11.98
C PRO A 561 21.81 -0.22 -10.65
N SER A 562 22.26 -1.47 -10.71
CA SER A 562 22.83 -2.17 -9.56
C SER A 562 23.97 -3.09 -9.99
N VAL A 563 24.81 -3.49 -9.04
CA VAL A 563 25.89 -4.45 -9.27
C VAL A 563 25.80 -5.48 -8.17
N ASN A 564 25.74 -6.75 -8.55
CA ASN A 564 25.91 -7.86 -7.62
C ASN A 564 27.29 -8.48 -7.87
N TRP A 565 28.10 -8.61 -6.82
CA TRP A 565 29.42 -9.22 -6.90
C TRP A 565 29.65 -10.28 -5.82
N LEU A 566 29.76 -11.54 -6.25
CA LEU A 566 30.25 -12.66 -5.44
C LEU A 566 31.78 -12.58 -5.34
N VAL A 567 32.27 -11.92 -4.29
CA VAL A 567 33.71 -11.79 -3.99
C VAL A 567 34.34 -13.16 -3.79
N ASN A 568 33.65 -14.03 -3.05
CA ASN A 568 33.99 -15.43 -2.86
C ASN A 568 32.72 -16.25 -2.51
N ASN A 569 32.86 -17.53 -2.16
CA ASN A 569 31.72 -18.41 -1.88
C ASN A 569 30.98 -18.09 -0.56
N HIS A 570 31.47 -17.13 0.22
CA HIS A 570 30.98 -16.76 1.55
C HIS A 570 30.66 -15.26 1.68
N LEU A 571 30.99 -14.44 0.67
CA LEU A 571 30.78 -12.99 0.68
C LEU A 571 30.24 -12.51 -0.67
N SER A 572 29.07 -11.89 -0.62
CA SER A 572 28.45 -11.13 -1.71
C SER A 572 28.44 -9.66 -1.35
N LEU A 573 28.66 -8.79 -2.34
CA LEU A 573 28.55 -7.35 -2.25
C LEU A 573 27.49 -6.82 -3.22
#